data_AF-A0A8K0I1A4-F1
#
_entry.id   AF-A0A8K0I1A4-F1
#
_cell.length_a   1.000
_cell.length_b   1.000
_cell.length_c   1.000
_cell.angle_alpha   90.00
_cell.angle_beta   90.00
_cell.angle_gamma   90.00
#
_symmetry.space_group_name_H-M   'P 1'
#
loop_
_entity.id
_entity.type
_entity.pdbx_description
1 polymer ?
#
loop_
_entity_poly.entity_id
_entity_poly.type
_entity_poly.pdbx_seq_one_letter_code
_entity_poly.pdbx_strand_id
1 'polypeptide(L)'
;MGGKQQFPYLVDPNTGVAMYESDDIIKYLVKEYGDGTTPLMLSLGLLTTLTAGFAMIGRMGKGSMYTPSKLPPVPLELWAYEASPFCKIVREVLVELELPHILHSTARGSPKRQKLYEEVGHFQVPYLDDPNTGVKMFESAEIIDYLRATYAL
;
A
#
# COMPACT_ATOMS: atom_id res chain seq x y z
N MET A 1 2.61 -19.09 -0.97
CA MET A 1 1.14 -19.18 -1.02
C MET A 1 0.69 -19.12 -2.48
N GLY A 2 -0.51 -19.64 -2.80
CA GLY A 2 -1.17 -19.52 -4.12
C GLY A 2 -0.69 -20.46 -5.25
N GLY A 3 0.58 -20.89 -5.25
CA GLY A 3 1.09 -21.93 -6.17
C GLY A 3 1.29 -21.49 -7.62
N LYS A 4 1.02 -20.21 -7.96
CA LYS A 4 1.27 -19.61 -9.28
C LYS A 4 2.13 -18.36 -9.15
N GLN A 5 2.99 -18.12 -10.15
CA GLN A 5 3.70 -16.84 -10.33
C GLN A 5 2.78 -15.80 -10.97
N GLN A 6 1.77 -15.39 -10.23
CA GLN A 6 0.75 -14.46 -10.69
C GLN A 6 0.44 -13.44 -9.60
N PHE A 7 0.19 -12.20 -10.00
CA PHE A 7 -0.17 -11.11 -9.11
C PHE A 7 -1.32 -10.30 -9.72
N PRO A 8 -2.17 -9.66 -8.90
CA PRO A 8 -2.21 -9.74 -7.43
C PRO A 8 -2.80 -11.07 -6.93
N TYR A 9 -2.55 -11.37 -5.65
CA TYR A 9 -3.16 -12.47 -4.91
C TYR A 9 -3.79 -11.92 -3.63
N LEU A 10 -5.06 -12.21 -3.39
CA LEU A 10 -5.79 -11.79 -2.20
C LEU A 10 -5.99 -12.98 -1.27
N VAL A 11 -5.77 -12.76 0.02
CA VAL A 11 -6.23 -13.65 1.09
C VAL A 11 -7.11 -12.85 2.03
N ASP A 12 -8.33 -13.32 2.24
CA ASP A 12 -9.28 -12.73 3.17
C ASP A 12 -9.54 -13.68 4.34
N PRO A 13 -8.97 -13.40 5.53
CA PRO A 13 -9.18 -14.25 6.69
C PRO A 13 -10.58 -14.17 7.28
N ASN A 14 -11.38 -13.14 6.96
CA ASN A 14 -12.74 -12.99 7.52
C ASN A 14 -13.72 -13.99 6.91
N THR A 15 -13.50 -14.36 5.64
CA THR A 15 -14.35 -15.27 4.87
C THR A 15 -13.64 -16.58 4.51
N GLY A 16 -12.33 -16.66 4.71
CA GLY A 16 -11.49 -17.78 4.30
C GLY A 16 -11.20 -17.83 2.80
N VAL A 17 -11.60 -16.80 2.04
CA VAL A 17 -11.41 -16.74 0.59
C VAL A 17 -9.94 -16.43 0.26
N ALA A 18 -9.42 -17.12 -0.75
CA ALA A 18 -8.14 -16.77 -1.36
C ALA A 18 -8.23 -16.89 -2.88
N MET A 19 -7.78 -15.86 -3.61
CA MET A 19 -7.99 -15.79 -5.06
C MET A 19 -6.92 -14.98 -5.81
N TYR A 20 -6.81 -15.28 -7.10
CA TYR A 20 -6.04 -14.52 -8.09
C TYR A 20 -6.97 -13.62 -8.93
N GLU A 21 -6.40 -12.96 -9.93
CA GLU A 21 -7.06 -12.08 -10.91
C GLU A 21 -7.57 -10.77 -10.31
N SER A 22 -7.00 -9.64 -10.76
CA SER A 22 -7.39 -8.32 -10.25
C SER A 22 -8.88 -8.03 -10.41
N ASP A 23 -9.48 -8.42 -11.53
CA ASP A 23 -10.90 -8.17 -11.80
C ASP A 23 -11.82 -8.94 -10.85
N ASP A 24 -11.46 -10.18 -10.51
CA ASP A 24 -12.25 -11.00 -9.59
C ASP A 24 -12.04 -10.57 -8.14
N ILE A 25 -10.82 -10.19 -7.79
CA ILE A 25 -10.51 -9.54 -6.51
C ILE A 25 -11.35 -8.27 -6.33
N ILE A 26 -11.42 -7.40 -7.34
CA ILE A 26 -12.20 -6.16 -7.26
C ILE A 26 -13.69 -6.47 -7.10
N LYS A 27 -14.25 -7.38 -7.91
CA LYS A 27 -15.66 -7.80 -7.80
C LYS A 27 -15.96 -8.35 -6.41
N TYR A 28 -15.07 -9.18 -5.88
CA TYR A 28 -15.20 -9.75 -4.54
C TYR A 28 -15.22 -8.66 -3.46
N LEU A 29 -14.24 -7.75 -3.46
CA LEU A 29 -14.14 -6.68 -2.46
C LEU A 29 -15.35 -5.74 -2.50
N VAL A 30 -15.81 -5.37 -3.69
CA VAL A 30 -16.99 -4.50 -3.86
C VAL A 30 -18.26 -5.20 -3.37
N LYS A 31 -18.40 -6.50 -3.61
CA LYS A 31 -19.55 -7.29 -3.18
C LYS A 31 -19.57 -7.51 -1.66
N GLU A 32 -18.43 -7.85 -1.06
CA GLU A 32 -18.33 -8.25 0.34
C GLU A 32 -18.21 -7.04 1.29
N TYR A 33 -17.49 -6.00 0.87
CA TYR A 33 -17.14 -4.85 1.70
C TYR A 33 -17.59 -3.49 1.13
N GLY A 34 -18.10 -3.45 -0.09
CA GLY A 34 -18.54 -2.24 -0.77
C GLY A 34 -20.06 -2.12 -0.83
N ASP A 35 -20.54 -1.32 -1.78
CA ASP A 35 -21.95 -1.10 -2.09
C ASP A 35 -22.47 -2.06 -3.19
N GLY A 36 -21.67 -3.05 -3.58
CA GLY A 36 -21.98 -3.98 -4.67
C GLY A 36 -21.78 -3.41 -6.09
N THR A 37 -21.41 -2.13 -6.24
CA THR A 37 -21.25 -1.47 -7.55
C THR A 37 -19.77 -1.33 -7.93
N THR A 38 -19.31 -2.13 -8.90
CA THR A 38 -17.94 -2.00 -9.39
C THR A 38 -17.81 -0.76 -10.29
N PRO A 39 -16.90 0.19 -10.00
CA PRO A 39 -16.68 1.33 -10.87
C PRO A 39 -16.29 0.87 -12.27
N LEU A 40 -16.91 1.45 -13.30
CA LEU A 40 -16.69 1.03 -14.69
C LEU A 40 -15.20 0.99 -15.06
N MET A 41 -14.43 2.00 -14.67
CA MET A 41 -12.99 2.09 -14.95
C MET A 41 -12.16 0.95 -14.33
N LEU A 42 -12.70 0.24 -13.34
CA LEU A 42 -12.07 -0.90 -12.69
C LEU A 42 -12.57 -2.26 -13.23
N SER A 43 -13.50 -2.26 -14.18
CA SER A 43 -14.11 -3.46 -14.74
C SER A 43 -13.89 -3.62 -16.26
N LEU A 44 -12.94 -2.89 -16.85
CA LEU A 44 -12.64 -2.93 -18.29
C LEU A 44 -11.52 -3.94 -18.66
N GLY A 45 -11.07 -4.75 -17.72
CA GLY A 45 -10.02 -5.76 -17.92
C GLY A 45 -8.73 -5.16 -18.49
N LEU A 46 -8.31 -5.60 -19.67
CA LEU A 46 -7.05 -5.17 -20.31
C LEU A 46 -6.94 -3.64 -20.44
N LEU A 47 -8.05 -2.95 -20.67
CA LEU A 47 -8.04 -1.48 -20.76
C LEU A 47 -7.72 -0.83 -19.40
N THR A 48 -8.22 -1.39 -18.30
CA THR A 48 -7.84 -0.98 -16.94
C THR A 48 -6.33 -1.16 -16.74
N THR A 49 -5.78 -2.31 -17.13
CA THR A 49 -4.35 -2.60 -17.01
C THR A 49 -3.49 -1.61 -17.80
N LEU A 50 -3.88 -1.30 -19.04
CA LEU A 50 -3.14 -0.33 -19.87
C LEU A 50 -3.16 1.07 -19.25
N THR A 51 -4.31 1.55 -18.81
CA THR A 51 -4.44 2.89 -18.20
C THR A 51 -3.66 3.01 -16.88
N ALA A 52 -3.67 1.97 -16.04
CA ALA A 52 -2.83 1.90 -14.85
C ALA A 52 -1.33 1.92 -15.20
N GLY A 53 -0.93 1.22 -16.26
CA GLY A 53 0.44 1.23 -16.78
C GLY A 53 0.91 2.62 -17.24
N PHE A 54 0.05 3.37 -17.95
CA PHE A 54 0.37 4.73 -18.40
C PHE A 54 0.69 5.68 -17.23
N ALA A 55 0.02 5.52 -16.08
CA ALA A 55 0.28 6.34 -14.89
C ALA A 55 1.73 6.18 -14.37
N MET A 56 2.38 5.05 -14.66
CA MET A 56 3.76 4.77 -14.21
C MET A 56 4.82 5.44 -15.09
N ILE A 57 4.50 5.85 -16.32
CA ILE A 57 5.48 6.42 -17.27
C ILE A 57 6.11 7.69 -16.71
N GLY A 58 5.31 8.59 -16.14
CA GLY A 58 5.81 9.83 -15.53
C GLY A 58 6.67 9.61 -14.28
N ARG A 59 6.72 8.38 -13.75
CA ARG A 59 7.52 7.98 -12.58
C ARG A 59 8.74 7.13 -12.96
N MET A 60 9.04 6.95 -14.25
CA MET A 60 10.17 6.15 -14.74
C MET A 60 10.19 4.72 -14.15
N GLY A 61 9.03 4.13 -13.87
CA GLY A 61 8.94 2.78 -13.28
C GLY A 61 9.37 2.68 -11.82
N LYS A 62 9.44 3.80 -11.07
CA LYS A 62 9.66 3.76 -9.61
C LYS A 62 8.63 2.86 -8.91
N GLY A 63 9.10 2.05 -7.97
CA GLY A 63 8.27 1.02 -7.33
C GLY A 63 8.09 -0.28 -8.14
N SER A 64 8.73 -0.44 -9.30
CA SER A 64 8.58 -1.65 -10.14
C SER A 64 9.80 -2.59 -10.12
N MET A 65 10.89 -2.22 -9.43
CA MET A 65 12.10 -3.04 -9.36
C MET A 65 12.59 -3.19 -7.93
N TYR A 66 13.01 -4.40 -7.60
CA TYR A 66 13.61 -4.75 -6.32
C TYR A 66 14.96 -4.04 -6.11
N THR A 67 15.19 -3.60 -4.88
CA THR A 67 16.46 -3.12 -4.34
C THR A 67 16.85 -4.02 -3.16
N PRO A 68 18.09 -4.54 -3.11
CA PRO A 68 18.59 -5.33 -1.99
C PRO A 68 18.30 -4.69 -0.62
N SER A 69 17.77 -5.48 0.31
CA SER A 69 17.35 -5.00 1.62
C SER A 69 17.48 -6.06 2.72
N LYS A 70 17.54 -5.60 3.96
CA LYS A 70 17.41 -6.39 5.18
C LYS A 70 15.92 -6.48 5.53
N LEU A 71 15.39 -7.70 5.59
CA LEU A 71 14.00 -7.92 5.98
C LEU A 71 13.79 -7.67 7.48
N PRO A 72 12.85 -6.79 7.87
CA PRO A 72 12.50 -6.58 9.27
C PRO A 72 11.79 -7.83 9.84
N PRO A 73 12.04 -8.19 11.12
CA PRO A 73 11.34 -9.29 11.79
C PRO A 73 9.82 -9.07 11.94
N VAL A 74 9.40 -7.82 12.12
CA VAL A 74 7.99 -7.42 12.29
C VAL A 74 7.60 -6.45 11.18
N PRO A 75 6.40 -6.58 10.57
CA PRO A 75 5.93 -5.61 9.58
C PRO A 75 5.88 -4.19 10.13
N LEU A 76 6.29 -3.21 9.33
CA LEU A 76 6.15 -1.78 9.66
C LEU A 76 4.68 -1.37 9.53
N GLU A 77 4.28 -0.26 10.14
CA GLU A 77 2.95 0.32 9.93
C GLU A 77 3.03 1.64 9.17
N LEU A 78 2.30 1.73 8.06
CA LEU A 78 2.19 2.95 7.26
C LEU A 78 0.76 3.46 7.28
N TRP A 79 0.56 4.68 7.77
CA TRP A 79 -0.69 5.41 7.66
C TRP A 79 -0.65 6.32 6.43
N ALA A 80 -1.53 6.04 5.46
CA ALA A 80 -1.50 6.70 4.15
C ALA A 80 -2.86 6.63 3.45
N TYR A 81 -3.02 7.34 2.33
CA TYR A 81 -4.16 7.17 1.42
C TYR A 81 -3.69 7.25 -0.03
N GLU A 82 -4.48 6.72 -0.95
CA GLU A 82 -4.03 6.43 -2.32
C GLU A 82 -3.68 7.68 -3.13
N ALA A 83 -4.51 8.72 -3.06
CA ALA A 83 -4.34 9.91 -3.88
C ALA A 83 -3.27 10.92 -3.40
N SER A 84 -2.55 10.64 -2.30
CA SER A 84 -1.47 11.53 -1.84
C SER A 84 -0.17 11.26 -2.59
N PRO A 85 0.46 12.26 -3.24
CA PRO A 85 1.76 12.09 -3.88
C PRO A 85 2.86 11.74 -2.86
N PHE A 86 2.79 12.31 -1.65
CA PHE A 86 3.76 12.04 -0.57
C PHE A 86 3.65 10.60 -0.05
N CYS A 87 2.44 10.06 0.05
CA CYS A 87 2.26 8.66 0.41
C CYS A 87 2.72 7.72 -0.71
N LYS A 88 2.50 8.10 -1.98
CA LYS A 88 2.93 7.30 -3.13
C LYS A 88 4.44 7.10 -3.13
N ILE A 89 5.23 8.15 -2.92
CA ILE A 89 6.70 8.04 -2.95
C ILE A 89 7.25 7.19 -1.80
N VAL A 90 6.62 7.23 -0.61
CA VAL A 90 6.99 6.33 0.50
C VAL A 90 6.65 4.88 0.16
N ARG A 91 5.46 4.60 -0.40
CA ARG A 91 5.08 3.25 -0.82
C ARG A 91 5.97 2.71 -1.93
N GLU A 92 6.42 3.54 -2.87
CA GLU A 92 7.39 3.13 -3.89
C GLU A 92 8.67 2.59 -3.22
N VAL A 93 9.20 3.27 -2.20
CA VAL A 93 10.41 2.81 -1.48
C VAL A 93 10.15 1.54 -0.67
N LEU A 94 9.01 1.42 0.01
CA LEU A 94 8.64 0.19 0.71
C LEU A 94 8.53 -1.01 -0.24
N VAL A 95 7.98 -0.80 -1.44
CA VAL A 95 7.87 -1.83 -2.48
C VAL A 95 9.23 -2.16 -3.09
N GLU A 96 10.05 -1.14 -3.42
CA GLU A 96 11.41 -1.36 -3.95
C GLU A 96 12.26 -2.17 -2.98
N LEU A 97 12.19 -1.87 -1.69
CA LEU A 97 12.92 -2.59 -0.64
C LEU A 97 12.21 -3.89 -0.17
N GLU A 98 11.04 -4.22 -0.73
CA GLU A 98 10.20 -5.36 -0.32
C GLU A 98 9.99 -5.46 1.21
N LEU A 99 9.79 -4.32 1.87
CA LEU A 99 9.59 -4.28 3.32
C LEU A 99 8.13 -4.66 3.64
N PRO A 100 7.89 -5.72 4.44
CA PRO A 100 6.56 -6.08 4.87
C PRO A 100 5.97 -4.94 5.72
N HIS A 101 4.74 -4.54 5.40
CA HIS A 101 4.07 -3.46 6.11
C HIS A 101 2.54 -3.60 6.13
N ILE A 102 1.92 -3.05 7.16
CA ILE A 102 0.49 -2.86 7.29
C ILE A 102 0.14 -1.47 6.78
N LEU A 103 -0.71 -1.37 5.76
CA LEU A 103 -1.19 -0.10 5.23
C LEU A 103 -2.52 0.30 5.88
N HIS A 104 -2.47 1.28 6.78
CA HIS A 104 -3.65 1.92 7.36
C HIS A 104 -4.21 2.99 6.42
N SER A 105 -5.18 2.59 5.58
CA SER A 105 -5.82 3.51 4.61
C SER A 105 -6.67 4.61 5.29
N THR A 106 -6.30 5.88 5.10
CA THR A 106 -6.88 7.08 5.73
C THR A 106 -7.48 8.05 4.71
N ALA A 107 -8.24 7.52 3.75
CA ALA A 107 -8.94 8.32 2.73
C ALA A 107 -9.79 9.44 3.35
N ARG A 108 -10.07 10.50 2.58
CA ARG A 108 -10.89 11.63 3.03
C ARG A 108 -12.24 11.13 3.57
N GLY A 109 -12.61 11.58 4.76
CA GLY A 109 -13.83 11.12 5.47
C GLY A 109 -13.67 9.81 6.26
N SER A 110 -12.52 9.12 6.21
CA SER A 110 -12.30 7.89 6.97
C SER A 110 -12.23 8.17 8.49
N PRO A 111 -12.92 7.36 9.33
CA PRO A 111 -12.81 7.45 10.79
C PRO A 111 -11.39 7.12 11.30
N LYS A 112 -10.57 6.42 10.51
CA LYS A 112 -9.17 6.14 10.87
C LYS A 112 -8.33 7.41 10.98
N ARG A 113 -8.74 8.52 10.35
CA ARG A 113 -8.07 9.82 10.50
C ARG A 113 -8.18 10.33 11.93
N GLN A 114 -9.33 10.10 12.57
CA GLN A 114 -9.56 10.47 13.96
C GLN A 114 -8.74 9.58 14.90
N LYS A 115 -8.62 8.28 14.61
CA LYS A 115 -7.74 7.37 15.37
C LYS A 115 -6.28 7.86 15.37
N LEU A 116 -5.74 8.20 14.19
CA LEU A 116 -4.39 8.74 14.10
C LEU A 116 -4.24 10.07 14.86
N TYR A 117 -5.25 10.93 14.80
CA TYR A 117 -5.27 12.19 15.56
C TYR A 117 -5.25 11.95 17.07
N GLU A 118 -6.03 10.99 17.56
CA GLU A 118 -6.08 10.62 18.98
C GLU A 118 -4.75 10.01 19.46
N GLU A 119 -4.08 9.24 18.61
CA GLU A 119 -2.80 8.61 18.92
C GLU A 119 -1.62 9.60 18.89
N VAL A 120 -1.59 10.54 17.93
CA VAL A 120 -0.41 11.39 17.66
C VAL A 120 -0.65 12.89 17.90
N GLY A 121 -1.88 13.28 18.25
CA GLY A 121 -2.27 14.66 18.58
C GLY A 121 -2.51 15.58 17.37
N HIS A 122 -2.24 15.12 16.16
CA HIS A 122 -2.61 15.80 14.92
C HIS A 122 -2.72 14.79 13.76
N PHE A 123 -3.36 15.20 12.66
CA PHE A 123 -3.46 14.38 11.47
C PHE A 123 -2.52 14.90 10.38
N GLN A 124 -1.54 14.07 10.03
CA GLN A 124 -0.69 14.24 8.85
C GLN A 124 -0.35 12.87 8.27
N VAL A 125 -0.21 12.76 6.95
CA VAL A 125 0.21 11.53 6.27
C VAL A 125 1.15 11.85 5.10
N PRO A 126 2.15 10.99 4.80
CA PRO A 126 2.40 9.68 5.42
C PRO A 126 2.89 9.78 6.87
N TYR A 127 2.53 8.79 7.67
CA TYR A 127 3.07 8.55 9.01
C TYR A 127 3.54 7.11 9.08
N LEU A 128 4.78 6.91 9.53
CA LEU A 128 5.43 5.61 9.68
C LEU A 128 5.60 5.28 11.16
N ASP A 129 5.24 4.06 11.53
CA ASP A 129 5.59 3.44 12.82
C ASP A 129 6.43 2.19 12.52
N ASP A 130 7.68 2.18 13.00
CA ASP A 130 8.58 1.05 12.89
C ASP A 130 8.76 0.37 14.25
N PRO A 131 8.06 -0.75 14.50
CA PRO A 131 8.15 -1.45 15.77
C PRO A 131 9.51 -2.13 15.99
N ASN A 132 10.33 -2.28 14.94
CA ASN A 132 11.64 -2.94 15.04
C ASN A 132 12.71 -2.01 15.64
N THR A 133 12.53 -0.70 15.50
CA THR A 133 13.47 0.32 16.01
C THR A 133 12.84 1.26 17.04
N GLY A 134 11.50 1.30 17.11
CA GLY A 134 10.74 2.24 17.92
C GLY A 134 10.57 3.62 17.27
N VAL A 135 11.01 3.80 16.02
CA VAL A 135 10.89 5.06 15.29
C VAL A 135 9.45 5.30 14.87
N LYS A 136 8.97 6.52 15.15
CA LYS A 136 7.66 7.03 14.72
C LYS A 136 7.87 8.40 14.10
N MET A 137 7.47 8.60 12.85
CA MET A 137 7.77 9.85 12.14
C MET A 137 6.78 10.20 11.04
N PHE A 138 6.73 11.50 10.77
CA PHE A 138 6.07 12.10 9.62
C PHE A 138 7.12 12.45 8.55
N GLU A 139 6.74 13.32 7.61
CA GLU A 139 7.57 13.84 6.53
C GLU A 139 8.08 12.77 5.56
N SER A 140 7.48 12.74 4.38
CA SER A 140 7.77 11.70 3.37
C SER A 140 9.24 11.61 2.98
N ALA A 141 9.99 12.72 2.95
CA ALA A 141 11.41 12.72 2.65
C ALA A 141 12.23 12.04 3.76
N GLU A 142 11.96 12.40 5.02
CA GLU A 142 12.63 11.81 6.18
C GLU A 142 12.33 10.32 6.30
N ILE A 143 11.07 9.92 6.06
CA ILE A 143 10.67 8.51 6.01
C ILE A 143 11.47 7.76 4.95
N ILE A 144 11.63 8.32 3.76
CA ILE A 144 12.39 7.67 2.67
C ILE A 144 13.86 7.50 3.05
N ASP A 145 14.47 8.56 3.58
CA ASP A 145 15.88 8.52 4.01
C ASP A 145 16.08 7.50 5.14
N TYR A 146 15.17 7.47 6.11
CA TYR A 146 15.16 6.49 7.19
C TYR A 146 15.08 5.05 6.67
N LEU A 147 14.12 4.75 5.79
CA LEU A 147 13.92 3.39 5.25
C LEU A 147 15.17 2.92 4.49
N ARG A 148 15.77 3.80 3.68
CA ARG A 148 16.99 3.48 2.93
C ARG A 148 18.18 3.27 3.87
N ALA A 149 18.40 4.17 4.83
CA ALA A 149 19.51 4.07 5.76
C ALA A 149 19.43 2.82 6.66
N THR A 150 18.21 2.43 7.05
CA THR A 150 17.98 1.34 8.01
C THR A 150 17.98 -0.03 7.32
N TYR A 151 17.34 -0.14 6.16
CA TYR A 151 17.02 -1.42 5.55
C TYR A 151 17.70 -1.70 4.22
N ALA A 152 18.20 -0.72 3.47
CA ALA A 152 18.90 -1.03 2.22
C ALA A 152 20.24 -1.76 2.47
N LEU A 153 20.68 -2.55 1.49
CA LEU A 153 21.97 -3.25 1.47
C LEU A 153 22.95 -2.62 0.47
#